data_AF-A0A4R3TZ65-F1
#
_entry.id   AF-A0A4R3TZ65-F1
#
_cell.length_a   1.000
_cell.length_b   1.000
_cell.length_c   1.000
_cell.angle_alpha   90.00
_cell.angle_beta   90.00
_cell.angle_gamma   90.00
#
_symmetry.space_group_name_H-M   'P 1'
#
loop_
_entity.id
_entity.type
_entity.pdbx_description
1 polymer ?
#
loop_
_entity_poly.entity_id
_entity_poly.type
_entity_poly.pdbx_seq_one_letter_code
_entity_poly.pdbx_strand_id
1 'polypeptide(L)'
;MTGITLTAEQIRNAPAPVRQWIEQEVIATLGLAPRTPEAAPPPQAAHLVACSVEEMAGVLEHIRGVLPAVNVLFELGRPGISFGRPAVMTFRLMDILHHTRLQDVGQVMTCLEMINQALTEVKKDPSVRFCGFDNEGHCLIAPQTQVSIATLWQTMTERQQAAQASESGSRVAPAA
;
A
#
# COMPACT_ATOMS: atom_id res chain seq x y z
N MET A 1 23.45 1.96 -9.12
CA MET A 1 22.58 1.34 -10.15
C MET A 1 22.84 -0.15 -10.13
N THR A 2 21.94 -0.93 -9.53
CA THR A 2 21.99 -2.39 -9.55
C THR A 2 21.22 -2.86 -10.76
N GLY A 3 21.93 -3.30 -11.81
CA GLY A 3 21.32 -3.93 -12.98
C GLY A 3 21.21 -5.44 -12.77
N ILE A 4 20.08 -6.04 -13.13
CA ILE A 4 19.91 -7.49 -13.18
C ILE A 4 19.90 -7.88 -14.65
N THR A 5 20.79 -8.80 -15.05
CA THR A 5 20.81 -9.36 -16.41
C THR A 5 19.99 -10.64 -16.42
N LEU A 6 18.90 -10.66 -17.18
CA LEU A 6 18.05 -11.84 -17.38
C LEU A 6 18.24 -12.39 -18.79
N THR A 7 18.34 -13.70 -18.93
CA THR A 7 18.33 -14.37 -20.24
C THR A 7 16.90 -14.58 -20.74
N ALA A 8 16.73 -14.72 -22.06
CA ALA A 8 15.42 -14.98 -22.66
C ALA A 8 14.77 -16.27 -22.13
N GLU A 9 15.57 -17.26 -21.74
CA GLU A 9 15.07 -18.50 -21.14
C GLU A 9 14.57 -18.28 -19.70
N GLN A 10 15.26 -17.48 -18.90
CA GLN A 10 14.81 -17.11 -17.56
C GLN A 10 13.48 -16.35 -17.60
N ILE A 11 13.29 -15.46 -18.58
CA ILE A 11 12.03 -14.73 -18.77
C ILE A 11 10.89 -15.68 -19.16
N ARG A 12 11.15 -16.62 -20.09
CA ARG A 12 10.14 -17.62 -20.50
C ARG A 12 9.73 -18.57 -19.38
N ASN A 13 10.66 -18.91 -18.48
CA ASN A 13 10.38 -19.79 -17.35
C ASN A 13 9.91 -19.05 -16.09
N ALA A 14 9.86 -17.71 -16.11
CA ALA A 14 9.35 -16.93 -14.99
C ALA A 14 7.85 -17.17 -14.76
N PRO A 15 7.36 -17.03 -13.51
CA PRO A 15 5.93 -17.03 -13.21
C PRO A 15 5.18 -16.03 -14.09
N ALA A 16 3.94 -16.36 -14.47
CA ALA A 16 3.16 -15.54 -15.41
C ALA A 16 3.08 -14.04 -15.00
N PRO A 17 2.86 -13.69 -13.72
CA PRO A 17 2.84 -12.28 -13.30
C PRO A 17 4.19 -11.57 -13.51
N VAL A 18 5.30 -12.27 -13.28
CA VAL A 18 6.65 -11.72 -13.43
C VAL A 18 6.96 -11.50 -14.92
N ARG A 19 6.59 -12.44 -15.78
CA ARG A 19 6.77 -12.32 -17.22
C ARG A 19 5.98 -11.15 -17.79
N GLN A 20 4.71 -11.02 -17.40
CA GLN A 20 3.86 -9.91 -17.80
C GLN A 20 4.42 -8.55 -17.33
N TRP A 21 4.95 -8.50 -16.11
CA TRP A 21 5.62 -7.29 -15.60
C TRP A 21 6.85 -6.93 -16.45
N ILE A 22 7.72 -7.89 -16.76
CA ILE A 22 8.91 -7.66 -17.61
C ILE A 22 8.51 -7.15 -19.00
N GLU A 23 7.49 -7.75 -19.63
CA GLU A 23 7.00 -7.33 -20.94
C GLU A 23 6.49 -5.88 -20.92
N GLN A 24 5.72 -5.50 -19.89
CA GLN A 24 5.22 -4.13 -19.72
C GLN A 24 6.35 -3.14 -19.48
N GLU A 25 7.35 -3.50 -18.67
CA GLU A 25 8.51 -2.66 -18.37
C GLU A 25 9.35 -2.39 -19.63
N VAL A 26 9.56 -3.42 -20.47
CA VAL A 26 10.24 -3.29 -21.76
C VAL A 26 9.45 -2.42 -22.73
N ILE A 27 8.13 -2.62 -22.85
CA ILE A 27 7.26 -1.80 -23.72
C ILE A 27 7.27 -0.33 -23.27
N ALA A 28 7.23 -0.08 -21.96
CA ALA A 28 7.28 1.27 -21.40
C ALA A 28 8.65 1.93 -21.67
N THR A 29 9.75 1.21 -21.44
CA THR A 29 11.12 1.71 -21.63
C THR A 29 11.44 2.01 -23.10
N LEU A 30 10.95 1.17 -24.01
CA LEU A 30 11.14 1.35 -25.46
C LEU A 30 10.16 2.35 -26.07
N GLY A 31 9.21 2.88 -25.30
CA GLY A 31 8.20 3.81 -25.81
C GLY A 31 7.28 3.20 -26.87
N LEU A 32 7.20 1.87 -26.95
CA LEU A 32 6.43 1.12 -27.95
C LEU A 32 4.95 0.99 -27.60
N ALA A 33 4.53 1.55 -26.46
CA ALA A 33 3.13 1.55 -26.06
C ALA A 33 2.28 2.27 -27.12
N PRO A 34 1.28 1.61 -27.74
CA PRO A 34 0.39 2.26 -28.68
C PRO A 34 -0.26 3.46 -27.99
N ARG A 35 -0.33 4.61 -28.69
CA ARG A 35 -1.20 5.72 -28.30
C ARG A 35 -2.65 5.35 -28.63
N THR A 36 -3.16 4.32 -27.98
CA THR A 36 -4.59 4.07 -27.92
C THR A 36 -5.19 5.20 -27.09
N PRO A 37 -6.25 5.89 -27.54
CA PRO A 37 -6.97 6.81 -26.69
C PRO A 37 -7.31 6.08 -25.39
N GLU A 38 -6.92 6.70 -24.29
CA GLU A 38 -6.97 6.18 -22.93
C GLU A 38 -8.36 5.58 -22.68
N ALA A 39 -8.43 4.24 -22.63
CA ALA A 39 -9.63 3.58 -22.16
C ALA A 39 -9.89 4.12 -20.76
N ALA A 40 -11.10 4.64 -20.53
CA ALA A 40 -11.46 5.21 -19.25
C ALA A 40 -11.03 4.25 -18.13
N PRO A 41 -10.36 4.75 -17.07
CA PRO A 41 -9.97 3.92 -15.95
C PRO A 41 -11.20 3.13 -15.48
N PRO A 42 -11.04 1.86 -15.08
CA PRO A 42 -12.15 1.14 -14.46
C PRO A 42 -12.73 2.01 -13.34
N PRO A 43 -14.06 2.07 -13.17
CA PRO A 43 -14.71 3.02 -12.25
C PRO A 43 -14.17 2.94 -10.81
N GLN A 44 -13.62 1.79 -10.44
CA GLN A 44 -12.98 1.49 -9.16
C GLN A 44 -11.67 2.26 -8.94
N ALA A 45 -10.96 2.62 -10.01
CA ALA A 45 -9.72 3.40 -9.99
C ALA A 45 -9.96 4.91 -10.18
N ALA A 46 -11.11 5.31 -10.74
CA ALA A 46 -11.42 6.69 -11.10
C ALA A 46 -11.51 7.66 -9.90
N HIS A 47 -11.65 7.15 -8.68
CA HIS A 47 -11.75 7.94 -7.44
C HIS A 47 -10.64 7.67 -6.42
N LEU A 48 -9.64 6.86 -6.79
CA LEU A 48 -8.50 6.60 -5.90
C LEU A 48 -7.62 7.83 -5.82
N VAL A 49 -7.41 8.31 -4.60
CA VAL A 49 -6.54 9.45 -4.33
C VAL A 49 -5.18 8.97 -3.86
N ALA A 50 -4.14 9.52 -4.49
CA ALA A 50 -2.78 9.43 -3.98
C ALA A 50 -2.66 10.22 -2.67
N CYS A 51 -2.29 9.54 -1.58
CA CYS A 51 -2.23 10.14 -0.26
C CYS A 51 -0.80 10.45 0.17
N SER A 52 -0.59 11.59 0.84
CA SER A 52 0.70 11.94 1.44
C SER A 52 0.91 11.27 2.80
N VAL A 53 2.13 11.33 3.34
CA VAL A 53 2.46 10.80 4.68
C VAL A 53 1.66 11.53 5.76
N GLU A 54 1.48 12.85 5.63
CA GLU A 54 0.70 13.68 6.56
C GLU A 54 -0.77 13.29 6.57
N GLU A 55 -1.34 13.02 5.40
CA GLU A 55 -2.72 12.55 5.28
C GLU A 55 -2.88 11.15 5.90
N MET A 56 -1.92 10.25 5.69
CA MET A 56 -1.93 8.92 6.30
C MET A 56 -1.72 8.98 7.82
N ALA A 57 -0.92 9.91 8.32
CA ALA A 57 -0.80 10.17 9.76
C ALA A 57 -2.13 10.66 10.33
N GLY A 58 -2.82 11.57 9.62
CA GLY A 58 -4.17 12.02 9.97
C GLY A 58 -5.15 10.84 10.04
N VAL A 59 -5.16 9.97 9.02
CA VAL A 59 -6.02 8.77 8.99
C VAL A 59 -5.70 7.85 10.17
N LEU A 60 -4.42 7.60 10.44
CA LEU A 60 -3.98 6.77 11.55
C LEU A 60 -4.51 7.29 12.90
N GLU A 61 -4.46 8.61 13.13
CA GLU A 61 -4.99 9.20 14.36
C GLU A 61 -6.49 8.97 14.56
N HIS A 62 -7.28 8.95 13.49
CA HIS A 62 -8.72 8.68 13.55
C HIS A 62 -9.01 7.21 13.88
N ILE A 63 -8.19 6.28 13.37
CA ILE A 63 -8.42 4.84 13.54
C ILE A 63 -7.61 4.20 14.69
N ARG A 64 -6.75 4.97 15.39
CA ARG A 64 -5.81 4.43 16.39
C ARG A 64 -6.44 3.62 17.53
N GLY A 65 -7.73 3.87 17.83
CA GLY A 65 -8.49 3.11 18.84
C GLY A 65 -8.98 1.74 18.36
N VAL A 66 -8.87 1.46 17.06
CA VAL A 66 -9.36 0.23 16.41
C VAL A 66 -8.16 -0.52 15.83
N LEU A 67 -7.51 -1.32 16.67
CA LEU A 67 -6.29 -2.05 16.30
C LEU A 67 -6.41 -2.90 15.01
N PRO A 68 -7.55 -3.59 14.74
CA PRO A 68 -7.78 -4.25 13.45
C PRO A 68 -7.57 -3.35 12.23
N ALA A 69 -8.11 -2.12 12.27
CA ALA A 69 -7.99 -1.16 11.18
C ALA A 69 -6.55 -0.65 11.02
N VAL A 70 -5.86 -0.42 12.14
CA VAL A 70 -4.44 -0.05 12.15
C VAL A 70 -3.58 -1.13 11.48
N ASN A 71 -3.81 -2.41 11.80
CA ASN A 71 -3.09 -3.53 11.20
C ASN A 71 -3.35 -3.63 9.69
N VAL A 72 -4.60 -3.46 9.26
CA VAL A 72 -4.96 -3.43 7.84
C VAL A 72 -4.28 -2.26 7.12
N LEU A 73 -4.27 -1.07 7.73
CA LEU A 73 -3.58 0.10 7.15
C LEU A 73 -2.10 -0.21 6.90
N PHE A 74 -1.38 -0.74 7.89
CA PHE A 74 0.04 -1.05 7.74
C PHE A 74 0.33 -2.25 6.83
N GLU A 75 -0.60 -3.20 6.72
CA GLU A 75 -0.49 -4.30 5.76
C GLU A 75 -0.44 -3.78 4.31
N LEU A 76 -1.21 -2.73 4.02
CA LEU A 76 -1.18 -2.04 2.72
C LEU A 76 0.10 -1.26 2.47
N GLY A 77 0.96 -1.10 3.47
CA GLY A 77 2.30 -0.54 3.34
C GLY A 77 3.34 -1.57 2.88
N ARG A 78 3.00 -2.87 2.79
CA ARG A 78 3.93 -3.87 2.29
C ARG A 78 4.26 -3.65 0.82
N PRO A 79 5.50 -3.94 0.38
CA PRO A 79 5.86 -3.88 -1.03
C PRO A 79 4.95 -4.79 -1.86
N GLY A 80 4.35 -4.24 -2.91
CA GLY A 80 3.45 -4.95 -3.81
C GLY A 80 3.85 -4.75 -5.28
N ILE A 81 3.10 -5.41 -6.17
CA ILE A 81 3.24 -5.22 -7.61
C ILE A 81 2.21 -4.18 -8.04
N SER A 82 2.65 -3.17 -8.79
CA SER A 82 1.75 -2.22 -9.44
C SER A 82 1.44 -2.64 -10.87
N PHE A 83 0.20 -2.45 -11.32
CA PHE A 83 -0.18 -2.71 -12.71
C PHE A 83 -1.31 -1.77 -13.16
N GLY A 84 -1.53 -1.71 -14.48
CA GLY A 84 -2.60 -0.91 -15.09
C GLY A 84 -2.21 0.52 -15.47
N ARG A 85 -3.16 1.23 -16.11
CA ARG A 85 -3.08 2.66 -16.43
C ARG A 85 -4.42 3.31 -16.06
N PRO A 86 -4.49 4.18 -15.04
CA PRO A 86 -3.41 4.57 -14.13
C PRO A 86 -2.93 3.37 -13.29
N ALA A 87 -1.66 3.40 -12.89
CA ALA A 87 -1.07 2.32 -12.11
C ALA A 87 -1.71 2.24 -10.72
N VAL A 88 -2.13 1.04 -10.32
CA VAL A 88 -2.70 0.76 -9.00
C VAL A 88 -1.87 -0.33 -8.31
N MET A 89 -1.83 -0.30 -6.98
CA MET A 89 -1.33 -1.40 -6.16
C MET A 89 -2.50 -2.30 -5.79
N THR A 90 -2.28 -3.61 -5.88
CA THR A 90 -3.34 -4.60 -5.73
C THR A 90 -2.99 -5.56 -4.61
N PHE A 91 -3.92 -5.70 -3.67
CA PHE A 91 -3.78 -6.57 -2.49
C PHE A 91 -4.95 -7.54 -2.45
N ARG A 92 -4.68 -8.85 -2.35
CA ARG A 92 -5.76 -9.84 -2.19
C ARG A 92 -6.36 -9.69 -0.80
N LEU A 93 -7.70 -9.59 -0.71
CA LEU A 93 -8.40 -9.52 0.58
C LEU A 93 -8.09 -10.73 1.47
N MET A 94 -7.90 -11.90 0.85
CA MET A 94 -7.46 -13.10 1.56
C MET A 94 -6.06 -12.94 2.15
N ASP A 95 -5.10 -12.32 1.47
CA ASP A 95 -3.76 -12.12 2.05
C ASP A 95 -3.80 -11.15 3.22
N ILE A 96 -4.57 -10.06 3.08
CA ILE A 96 -4.81 -9.11 4.18
C ILE A 96 -5.43 -9.83 5.37
N LEU A 97 -6.45 -10.66 5.16
CA LEU A 97 -7.08 -11.49 6.19
C LEU A 97 -6.05 -12.33 6.95
N HIS A 98 -5.22 -13.09 6.22
CA HIS A 98 -4.23 -13.98 6.82
C HIS A 98 -3.13 -13.22 7.57
N HIS A 99 -2.61 -12.12 7.02
CA HIS A 99 -1.52 -11.36 7.63
C HIS A 99 -1.97 -10.54 8.84
N THR A 100 -3.20 -10.02 8.81
CA THR A 100 -3.79 -9.26 9.92
C THR A 100 -4.47 -10.14 10.97
N ARG A 101 -4.59 -11.46 10.70
CA ARG A 101 -5.22 -12.47 11.56
C ARG A 101 -6.68 -12.16 11.90
N LEU A 102 -7.40 -11.54 10.97
CA LEU A 102 -8.84 -11.33 11.10
C LEU A 102 -9.60 -12.66 10.89
N GLN A 103 -10.85 -12.71 11.34
CA GLN A 103 -11.61 -13.96 11.33
C GLN A 103 -12.24 -14.26 9.97
N ASP A 104 -12.67 -13.22 9.27
CA ASP A 104 -13.36 -13.33 7.99
C ASP A 104 -13.12 -12.08 7.12
N VAL A 105 -13.46 -12.20 5.83
CA VAL A 105 -13.32 -11.13 4.84
C VAL A 105 -14.23 -9.93 5.16
N GLY A 106 -15.37 -10.13 5.82
CA GLY A 106 -16.26 -9.05 6.23
C GLY A 106 -15.59 -8.10 7.23
N GLN A 107 -14.78 -8.63 8.15
CA GLN A 107 -13.95 -7.81 9.04
C GLN A 107 -12.90 -7.01 8.28
N VAL A 108 -12.26 -7.60 7.27
CA VAL A 108 -11.32 -6.88 6.40
C VAL A 108 -12.02 -5.71 5.70
N MET A 109 -13.18 -5.96 5.10
CA MET A 109 -13.98 -4.94 4.42
C MET A 109 -14.39 -3.81 5.38
N THR A 110 -14.85 -4.16 6.59
CA THR A 110 -15.23 -3.19 7.63
C THR A 110 -14.05 -2.28 8.02
N CYS A 111 -12.85 -2.85 8.17
CA CYS A 111 -11.65 -2.08 8.43
C CYS A 111 -11.30 -1.12 7.27
N LEU A 112 -11.39 -1.59 6.03
CA LEU A 112 -11.10 -0.78 4.84
C LEU A 112 -12.13 0.35 4.65
N GLU A 113 -13.40 0.11 4.95
CA GLU A 113 -14.45 1.14 4.98
C GLU A 113 -14.17 2.20 6.04
N MET A 114 -13.75 1.80 7.25
CA MET A 114 -13.35 2.73 8.31
C MET A 114 -12.17 3.61 7.88
N ILE A 115 -11.19 3.04 7.18
CA ILE A 115 -10.04 3.79 6.65
C ILE A 115 -10.49 4.79 5.56
N ASN A 116 -11.39 4.37 4.65
CA ASN A 116 -11.98 5.27 3.65
C ASN A 116 -12.72 6.46 4.30
N GLN A 117 -13.48 6.18 5.37
CA GLN A 117 -14.21 7.21 6.13
C GLN A 117 -13.25 8.17 6.83
N ALA A 118 -12.21 7.65 7.47
CA ALA A 118 -11.17 8.47 8.09
C ALA A 118 -10.47 9.38 7.06
N LEU A 119 -10.20 8.90 5.84
CA LEU A 119 -9.62 9.73 4.79
C LEU A 119 -10.57 10.85 4.35
N THR A 120 -11.86 10.55 4.24
CA THR A 120 -12.90 11.53 3.91
C THR A 120 -12.93 12.67 4.94
N GLU A 121 -12.77 12.34 6.23
CA GLU A 121 -12.72 13.32 7.32
C GLU A 121 -11.44 14.17 7.26
N VAL A 122 -10.29 13.54 7.01
CA VAL A 122 -8.98 14.24 6.89
C VAL A 122 -8.97 15.20 5.70
N LYS A 123 -9.45 14.77 4.53
CA LYS A 123 -9.47 15.59 3.30
C LYS A 123 -10.66 16.54 3.21
N LYS A 124 -11.70 16.35 4.05
CA LYS A 124 -12.97 17.08 4.01
C LYS A 124 -13.67 17.01 2.65
N ASP A 125 -13.52 15.88 1.97
CA ASP A 125 -14.08 15.64 0.64
C ASP A 125 -14.70 14.24 0.58
N PRO A 126 -16.05 14.11 0.48
CA PRO A 126 -16.74 12.82 0.46
C PRO A 126 -16.58 12.04 -0.85
N SER A 127 -16.00 12.65 -1.89
CA SER A 127 -15.78 12.01 -3.18
C SER A 127 -14.48 11.20 -3.24
N VAL A 128 -13.56 11.44 -2.32
CA VAL A 128 -12.26 10.76 -2.29
C VAL A 128 -12.38 9.33 -1.78
N ARG A 129 -11.58 8.43 -2.34
CA ARG A 129 -11.46 7.06 -1.84
C ARG A 129 -9.99 6.74 -1.59
N PHE A 130 -9.75 6.13 -0.43
CA PHE A 130 -8.47 5.55 -0.06
C PHE A 130 -8.22 4.27 -0.88
N CYS A 131 -9.23 3.39 -0.92
CA CYS A 131 -9.17 2.13 -1.64
C CYS A 131 -10.46 1.80 -2.40
N GLY A 132 -10.31 1.01 -3.45
CA GLY A 132 -11.39 0.48 -4.29
C GLY A 132 -11.34 -1.05 -4.30
N PHE A 133 -12.43 -1.68 -4.71
CA PHE A 133 -12.54 -3.13 -4.77
C PHE A 133 -12.88 -3.57 -6.19
N ASP A 134 -12.24 -4.64 -6.64
CA ASP A 134 -12.65 -5.32 -7.87
C ASP A 134 -13.54 -6.54 -7.59
N ASN A 135 -14.09 -7.13 -8.65
CA ASN A 135 -14.96 -8.30 -8.55
C ASN A 135 -14.17 -9.60 -8.27
N GLU A 136 -12.83 -9.55 -8.25
CA GLU A 136 -11.95 -10.69 -8.02
C GLU A 136 -11.48 -10.78 -6.56
N GLY A 137 -11.91 -9.84 -5.70
CA GLY A 137 -11.56 -9.81 -4.29
C GLY A 137 -10.22 -9.15 -4.02
N HIS A 138 -9.85 -8.16 -4.85
CA HIS A 138 -8.69 -7.31 -4.61
C HIS A 138 -9.08 -5.93 -4.07
N CYS A 139 -8.26 -5.46 -3.14
CA CYS A 139 -8.21 -4.07 -2.70
C CYS A 139 -7.16 -3.33 -3.54
N LEU A 140 -7.59 -2.22 -4.15
CA LEU A 140 -6.78 -1.37 -5.01
C LEU A 140 -6.48 -0.05 -4.30
N ILE A 141 -5.21 0.37 -4.28
CA ILE A 141 -4.79 1.69 -3.77
C ILE A 141 -3.83 2.38 -4.73
N ALA A 142 -3.70 3.71 -4.62
CA ALA A 142 -2.70 4.44 -5.38
C ALA A 142 -1.26 4.06 -4.92
N PRO A 143 -0.29 3.92 -5.84
CA PRO A 143 1.11 3.59 -5.51
C PRO A 143 1.73 4.53 -4.47
N GLN A 144 1.48 5.83 -4.59
CA GLN A 144 1.97 6.82 -3.62
C GLN A 144 1.43 6.56 -2.22
N THR A 145 0.17 6.12 -2.09
CA THR A 145 -0.45 5.80 -0.80
C THR A 145 0.28 4.65 -0.11
N GLN A 146 0.65 3.59 -0.84
CA GLN A 146 1.45 2.48 -0.30
C GLN A 146 2.80 2.97 0.26
N VAL A 147 3.50 3.81 -0.51
CA VAL A 147 4.78 4.39 -0.08
C VAL A 147 4.61 5.25 1.17
N SER A 148 3.58 6.10 1.20
CA SER A 148 3.29 6.96 2.35
C SER A 148 3.02 6.17 3.63
N ILE A 149 2.26 5.06 3.53
CA ILE A 149 2.02 4.15 4.66
C ILE A 149 3.34 3.50 5.13
N ALA A 150 4.16 3.02 4.20
CA ALA A 150 5.44 2.41 4.52
C ALA A 150 6.38 3.38 5.26
N THR A 151 6.47 4.63 4.78
CA THR A 151 7.26 5.69 5.43
C THR A 151 6.72 6.04 6.82
N LEU A 152 5.39 6.09 6.98
CA LEU A 152 4.77 6.34 8.28
C LEU A 152 5.16 5.25 9.30
N TRP A 153 5.06 3.98 8.93
CA TRP A 153 5.47 2.85 9.77
C TRP A 153 6.96 2.93 10.17
N GLN A 154 7.84 3.18 9.21
CA GLN A 154 9.28 3.32 9.47
C GLN A 154 9.57 4.44 10.48
N THR A 155 8.97 5.61 10.26
CA THR A 155 9.13 6.77 11.16
C THR A 155 8.66 6.47 12.59
N MET A 156 7.54 5.75 12.75
CA MET A 156 7.05 5.36 14.07
C MET A 156 7.99 4.37 14.77
N THR A 157 8.49 3.39 14.02
CA THR A 157 9.41 2.38 14.56
C THR A 157 10.75 3.00 14.99
N GLU A 158 11.30 3.91 14.18
CA GLU A 158 12.53 4.66 14.50
C GLU A 158 12.37 5.49 15.79
N ARG A 159 11.26 6.22 15.93
CA ARG A 159 10.95 6.99 17.14
C ARG A 159 10.85 6.11 18.38
N GLN A 160 10.21 4.95 18.26
CA GLN A 160 10.08 4.01 19.37
C GLN A 160 11.43 3.42 19.79
N GLN A 161 12.28 3.06 18.83
CA GLN A 161 13.63 2.56 19.12
C GLN A 161 14.50 3.63 19.80
N ALA A 162 14.43 4.88 19.34
CA ALA A 162 15.14 6.00 19.95
C ALA A 162 14.70 6.23 21.41
N ALA A 163 13.39 6.20 21.67
CA ALA A 163 12.84 6.34 23.02
C ALA A 163 13.32 5.21 23.96
N GLN A 164 13.31 3.95 23.49
CA GLN A 164 13.79 2.81 24.25
C GLN A 164 15.31 2.87 24.53
N ALA A 165 16.09 3.37 23.58
CA ALA A 165 17.53 3.58 23.77
C ALA A 165 17.82 4.66 24.82
N SER A 166 17.04 5.75 24.84
CA SER A 166 17.15 6.80 25.86
C SER A 166 16.77 6.31 27.27
N GLU A 167 15.71 5.51 27.39
CA GLU A 167 15.30 4.92 28.68
C GLU A 167 16.32 3.89 29.21
N SER A 168 16.91 3.09 28.31
CA SER A 168 17.95 2.12 28.66
C SER A 168 19.26 2.80 29.08
N GLY A 169 19.64 3.90 28.41
CA GLY A 169 20.80 4.71 28.79
C GLY A 169 20.62 5.44 30.14
N SER A 170 19.40 5.86 30.46
CA SER A 170 19.08 6.47 31.76
C SER A 170 19.09 5.47 32.93
N ARG A 171 18.95 4.15 32.66
CA ARG A 171 18.89 3.11 33.69
C ARG A 171 20.26 2.58 34.13
N VAL A 172 21.35 2.95 33.44
CA VAL A 172 22.73 2.52 33.71
C VAL A 172 23.52 3.49 34.61
N ALA A 173 22.94 4.63 35.02
CA ALA A 173 23.46 5.43 36.14
C ALA A 173 22.58 5.16 37.36
N PRO A 174 23.08 4.56 38.46
CA PRO A 174 24.20 5.03 39.30
C PRO A 174 25.23 3.91 39.62
N ALA A 175 26.46 4.15 40.09
CA ALA A 175 26.83 4.76 41.36
C ALA A 175 28.28 5.29 41.35
N ALA A 176 28.48 6.26 42.24
CA ALA A 176 29.74 6.93 42.57
C ALA A 176 30.84 6.00 43.10
#